data_AF-A0A946VYH4-F1
#
_entry.id   AF-A0A946VYH4-F1
#
_cell.length_a   1.000
_cell.length_b   1.000
_cell.length_c   1.000
_cell.angle_alpha   90.00
_cell.angle_beta   90.00
_cell.angle_gamma   90.00
#
_symmetry.space_group_name_H-M   'P 1'
#
loop_
_entity.id
_entity.type
_entity.pdbx_description
1 polymer ?
#
loop_
_entity_poly.entity_id
_entity_poly.type
_entity_poly.pdbx_seq_one_letter_code
_entity_poly.pdbx_strand_id
1 'polypeptide(L)'
;MTPLTIQAGERAYARIQRDGLRTDDIAAVFGASGAAKWLGIYGLDSAIFSQWLRPATQRILLYGTSVGAFKLAAAAQADPAAAFKRLADSYIEQNYSEGLSPEAIASETERIIDTVLPPQAIADVLNSSKYIFSCAAVQCSGPLASAAPSQQRLGMLHAALRSILPRGRGARAGVMQDAYKRVIFAHPDAATWLHPTAGQLHNLCEQTFKPAILASGSL
;
A
#
# COMPACT_ATOMS: atom_id res chain seq x y z
N MET A 1 21.27 8.11 -20.67
CA MET A 1 20.61 7.25 -19.67
C MET A 1 19.19 6.97 -20.14
N THR A 2 18.73 5.72 -20.08
CA THR A 2 17.35 5.36 -20.43
C THR A 2 16.41 5.83 -19.30
N PRO A 3 15.33 6.55 -19.58
CA PRO A 3 14.44 7.10 -18.54
C PRO A 3 13.61 6.04 -17.81
N LEU A 4 13.50 4.83 -18.38
CA LEU A 4 12.77 3.69 -17.81
C LEU A 4 13.57 2.40 -18.00
N THR A 5 13.69 1.62 -16.93
CA THR A 5 14.27 0.27 -16.96
C THR A 5 13.19 -0.73 -16.57
N ILE A 6 12.88 -1.66 -17.47
CA ILE A 6 11.94 -2.75 -17.21
C ILE A 6 12.75 -3.98 -16.80
N GLN A 7 12.47 -4.51 -15.61
CA GLN A 7 13.05 -5.76 -15.12
C GLN A 7 12.02 -6.87 -15.22
N ALA A 8 12.40 -8.00 -15.82
CA ALA A 8 11.52 -9.13 -16.02
C ALA A 8 12.31 -10.43 -15.82
N GLY A 9 11.67 -11.44 -15.21
CA GLY A 9 12.21 -12.79 -15.19
C GLY A 9 12.24 -13.40 -16.60
N GLU A 10 13.05 -14.45 -16.80
CA GLU A 10 13.33 -15.05 -18.11
C GLU A 10 12.08 -15.30 -18.97
N ARG A 11 11.04 -15.92 -18.37
CA ARG A 11 9.77 -16.21 -19.06
C ARG A 11 9.01 -14.97 -19.49
N ALA A 12 8.95 -13.95 -18.61
CA ALA A 12 8.26 -12.70 -18.90
C ALA A 12 9.04 -11.89 -19.95
N TYR A 13 10.37 -11.86 -19.85
CA TYR A 13 11.26 -11.19 -20.80
C TYR A 13 11.10 -11.77 -22.22
N ALA A 14 11.16 -13.10 -22.37
CA ALA A 14 10.98 -13.76 -23.66
C ALA A 14 9.62 -13.46 -24.29
N ARG A 15 8.56 -13.42 -23.47
CA ARG A 15 7.21 -13.08 -23.94
C ARG A 15 7.09 -11.61 -24.36
N ILE A 16 7.60 -10.68 -23.56
CA ILE A 16 7.58 -9.24 -23.85
C ILE A 16 8.38 -8.93 -25.13
N GLN A 17 9.52 -9.61 -25.35
CA GLN A 17 10.30 -9.46 -26.59
C GLN A 17 9.53 -9.90 -27.83
N ARG A 18 8.70 -10.95 -27.72
CA ARG A 18 7.94 -11.49 -28.85
C ARG A 18 6.63 -10.72 -29.11
N ASP A 19 5.89 -10.43 -28.06
CA ASP A 19 4.49 -9.98 -28.15
C ASP A 19 4.29 -8.51 -27.70
N GLY A 20 5.33 -7.87 -27.18
CA GLY A 20 5.22 -6.64 -26.40
C GLY A 20 4.67 -6.87 -24.99
N LEU A 21 4.69 -5.84 -24.14
CA LEU A 21 4.00 -5.90 -22.84
C LEU A 21 2.53 -5.53 -23.06
N ARG A 22 1.63 -6.51 -22.98
CA ARG A 22 0.19 -6.28 -23.14
C ARG A 22 -0.46 -6.03 -21.79
N THR A 23 -1.58 -5.30 -21.80
CA THR A 23 -2.40 -5.08 -20.61
C THR A 23 -2.92 -6.38 -20.02
N ASP A 24 -3.22 -7.37 -20.87
CA ASP A 24 -3.73 -8.69 -20.47
C ASP A 24 -2.67 -9.54 -19.75
N ASP A 25 -1.39 -9.13 -19.82
CA ASP A 25 -0.30 -9.80 -19.09
C ASP A 25 -0.20 -9.35 -17.64
N ILE A 26 -0.93 -8.30 -17.26
CA ILE A 26 -0.88 -7.74 -15.91
C ILE A 26 -1.95 -8.39 -15.04
N ALA A 27 -1.50 -9.27 -14.16
CA ALA A 27 -2.35 -9.92 -13.16
C ALA A 27 -2.39 -9.15 -11.83
N ALA A 28 -1.33 -8.41 -11.50
CA ALA A 28 -1.23 -7.67 -10.24
C ALA A 28 -0.34 -6.42 -10.37
N VAL A 29 -0.63 -5.40 -9.58
CA VAL A 29 0.21 -4.21 -9.38
C VAL A 29 0.49 -4.03 -7.89
N PHE A 30 1.78 -3.92 -7.55
CA PHE A 30 2.23 -3.73 -6.18
C PHE A 30 2.69 -2.29 -5.96
N GLY A 31 2.08 -1.62 -4.98
CA GLY A 31 2.39 -0.25 -4.59
C GLY A 31 3.27 -0.25 -3.35
N ALA A 32 4.57 -0.03 -3.52
CA ALA A 32 5.49 0.08 -2.40
C ALA A 32 5.38 1.44 -1.67
N SER A 33 5.73 1.44 -0.40
CA SER A 33 5.94 2.68 0.38
C SER A 33 7.09 3.49 -0.22
N GLY A 34 7.00 4.82 -0.17
CA GLY A 34 8.06 5.68 -0.72
C GLY A 34 8.09 7.11 -0.19
N ALA A 35 7.21 7.47 0.77
CA ALA A 35 6.95 8.85 1.15
C ALA A 35 6.79 9.73 -0.10
N ALA A 36 7.25 10.98 -0.09
CA ALA A 36 7.13 11.94 -1.19
C ALA A 36 7.75 11.51 -2.54
N LYS A 37 8.57 10.45 -2.60
CA LYS A 37 9.22 9.98 -3.84
C LYS A 37 8.23 9.62 -4.94
N TRP A 38 7.02 9.25 -4.56
CA TRP A 38 5.96 8.91 -5.50
C TRP A 38 5.55 10.09 -6.40
N LEU A 39 5.69 11.33 -5.92
CA LEU A 39 5.35 12.53 -6.70
C LEU A 39 6.19 12.63 -7.98
N GLY A 40 7.44 12.14 -7.95
CA GLY A 40 8.29 12.08 -9.14
C GLY A 40 7.81 11.10 -10.22
N ILE A 41 6.95 10.14 -9.86
CA ILE A 41 6.37 9.15 -10.78
C ILE A 41 4.85 9.27 -10.91
N TYR A 42 4.22 10.28 -10.30
CA TYR A 42 2.77 10.49 -10.34
C TYR A 42 2.22 10.52 -11.77
N GLY A 43 2.91 11.20 -12.69
CA GLY A 43 2.50 11.25 -14.10
C GLY A 43 2.54 9.87 -14.78
N LEU A 44 3.50 9.03 -14.41
CA LEU A 44 3.60 7.66 -14.91
C LEU A 44 2.48 6.78 -14.35
N ASP A 45 2.22 6.85 -13.04
CA ASP A 45 1.11 6.14 -12.40
C ASP A 45 -0.23 6.53 -13.07
N SER A 46 -0.46 7.83 -13.27
CA SER A 46 -1.64 8.33 -13.98
C SER A 46 -1.75 7.77 -15.40
N ALA A 47 -0.68 7.81 -16.20
CA ALA A 47 -0.68 7.27 -17.56
C ALA A 47 -0.96 5.75 -17.58
N ILE A 48 -0.39 5.00 -16.65
CA ILE A 48 -0.59 3.55 -16.54
C ILE A 48 -2.06 3.22 -16.28
N PHE A 49 -2.70 3.84 -15.29
CA PHE A 49 -4.05 3.44 -14.86
C PHE A 49 -5.17 4.12 -15.64
N SER A 50 -5.00 5.39 -16.05
CA SER A 50 -6.05 6.12 -16.78
C SER A 50 -6.05 5.85 -18.28
N GLN A 51 -4.92 5.40 -18.85
CA GLN A 51 -4.76 5.19 -20.29
C GLN A 51 -4.35 3.76 -20.61
N TRP A 52 -3.16 3.34 -20.18
CA TRP A 52 -2.57 2.09 -20.67
C TRP A 52 -3.31 0.84 -20.20
N LEU A 53 -3.70 0.73 -18.93
CA LEU A 53 -4.49 -0.40 -18.37
C LEU A 53 -6.00 -0.29 -18.61
N ARG A 54 -6.47 0.79 -19.25
CA ARG A 54 -7.90 0.98 -19.54
C ARG A 54 -8.52 -0.15 -20.37
N PRO A 55 -7.87 -0.72 -21.41
CA PRO A 55 -8.45 -1.79 -22.21
C PRO A 55 -8.29 -3.20 -21.58
N ALA A 56 -7.62 -3.34 -20.43
CA ALA A 56 -7.53 -4.62 -19.73
C ALA A 56 -8.94 -5.17 -19.42
N THR A 57 -9.16 -6.44 -19.74
CA THR A 57 -10.46 -7.11 -19.56
C THR A 57 -10.50 -8.05 -18.36
N GLN A 58 -9.33 -8.53 -17.93
CA GLN A 58 -9.16 -9.34 -16.74
C GLN A 58 -9.19 -8.48 -15.46
N ARG A 59 -9.47 -9.13 -14.33
CA ARG A 59 -9.31 -8.50 -13.02
C ARG A 59 -7.84 -8.43 -12.62
N ILE A 60 -7.45 -7.32 -12.01
CA ILE A 60 -6.08 -7.01 -11.60
C ILE A 60 -6.03 -6.83 -10.09
N LEU A 61 -5.21 -7.62 -9.40
CA LEU A 61 -4.96 -7.42 -7.97
C LEU A 61 -4.15 -6.14 -7.74
N LEU A 62 -4.63 -5.26 -6.88
CA LEU A 62 -3.86 -4.11 -6.41
C LEU A 62 -3.46 -4.36 -4.96
N TYR A 63 -2.16 -4.34 -4.67
CA TYR A 63 -1.65 -4.58 -3.31
C TYR A 63 -0.70 -3.45 -2.90
N GLY A 64 -1.11 -2.62 -1.95
CA GLY A 64 -0.35 -1.44 -1.55
C GLY A 64 0.04 -1.39 -0.07
N THR A 65 1.10 -0.66 0.24
CA THR A 65 1.45 -0.26 1.62
C THR A 65 1.71 1.25 1.65
N SER A 66 1.27 1.92 2.72
CA SER A 66 1.43 3.37 2.91
C SER A 66 0.98 4.14 1.66
N VAL A 67 1.78 5.08 1.17
CA VAL A 67 1.49 5.84 -0.05
C VAL A 67 1.23 4.95 -1.27
N GLY A 68 1.77 3.73 -1.32
CA GLY A 68 1.44 2.73 -2.33
C GLY A 68 -0.03 2.29 -2.27
N ALA A 69 -0.58 2.12 -1.07
CA ALA A 69 -2.01 1.86 -0.88
C ALA A 69 -2.85 3.08 -1.29
N PHE A 70 -2.40 4.30 -0.98
CA PHE A 70 -3.15 5.52 -1.28
C PHE A 70 -3.28 5.73 -2.78
N LYS A 71 -2.16 5.54 -3.49
CA LYS A 71 -2.08 5.60 -4.95
C LYS A 71 -2.92 4.53 -5.62
N LEU A 72 -2.87 3.29 -5.14
CA LEU A 72 -3.65 2.20 -5.72
C LEU A 72 -5.15 2.34 -5.42
N ALA A 73 -5.52 2.95 -4.29
CA ALA A 73 -6.90 3.32 -4.02
C ALA A 73 -7.37 4.44 -4.96
N ALA A 74 -6.53 5.46 -5.23
CA ALA A 74 -6.81 6.48 -6.24
C ALA A 74 -6.92 5.86 -7.65
N ALA A 75 -6.05 4.92 -7.98
CA ALA A 75 -6.00 4.22 -9.25
C ALA A 75 -7.27 3.40 -9.55
N ALA A 76 -7.95 2.92 -8.52
CA ALA A 76 -9.15 2.10 -8.62
C ALA A 76 -10.46 2.91 -8.61
N GLN A 77 -10.40 4.24 -8.58
CA GLN A 77 -11.58 5.10 -8.72
C GLN A 77 -12.06 5.17 -10.17
N ALA A 78 -13.29 5.65 -10.39
CA ALA A 78 -13.88 5.78 -11.72
C ALA A 78 -13.06 6.68 -12.68
N ASP A 79 -12.43 7.74 -12.15
CA ASP A 79 -11.49 8.59 -12.86
C ASP A 79 -10.11 8.59 -12.16
N PRO A 80 -9.22 7.65 -12.54
CA PRO A 80 -7.90 7.54 -11.92
C PRO A 80 -7.05 8.80 -12.10
N ALA A 81 -7.15 9.49 -13.24
CA ALA A 81 -6.33 10.67 -13.50
C ALA A 81 -6.69 11.81 -12.56
N ALA A 82 -7.99 12.08 -12.39
CA ALA A 82 -8.47 13.09 -11.43
C ALA A 82 -8.15 12.68 -9.99
N ALA A 83 -8.29 11.39 -9.65
CA ALA A 83 -8.00 10.89 -8.30
C ALA A 83 -6.52 11.02 -7.93
N PHE A 84 -5.61 10.66 -8.85
CA PHE A 84 -4.19 10.85 -8.62
C PHE A 84 -3.82 12.34 -8.51
N LYS A 85 -4.44 13.21 -9.32
CA LYS A 85 -4.22 14.66 -9.20
C LYS A 85 -4.62 15.17 -7.82
N ARG A 86 -5.83 14.81 -7.34
CA ARG A 86 -6.28 15.17 -5.98
C ARG A 86 -5.31 14.68 -4.90
N LEU A 87 -4.80 13.46 -5.04
CA LEU A 87 -3.80 12.91 -4.11
C LEU A 87 -2.49 13.69 -4.18
N ALA A 88 -2.00 14.04 -5.37
CA ALA A 88 -0.76 14.78 -5.55
C ALA A 88 -0.87 16.19 -4.97
N ASP A 89 -1.93 16.92 -5.33
CA ASP A 89 -2.21 18.27 -4.83
C ASP A 89 -2.29 18.26 -3.29
N SER A 90 -3.12 17.38 -2.72
CA SER A 90 -3.32 17.29 -1.25
C SER A 90 -2.03 16.95 -0.51
N TYR A 91 -1.17 16.10 -1.11
CA TYR A 91 0.11 15.70 -0.53
C TYR A 91 1.15 16.84 -0.60
N ILE A 92 1.14 17.64 -1.68
CA ILE A 92 2.03 18.81 -1.83
C ILE A 92 1.61 19.94 -0.89
N GLU A 93 0.31 20.15 -0.74
CA GLU A 93 -0.29 21.23 0.05
C GLU A 93 -0.35 20.94 1.57
N GLN A 94 0.37 19.92 2.04
CA GLN A 94 0.47 19.67 3.48
C GLN A 94 1.00 20.89 4.23
N ASN A 95 0.32 21.26 5.32
CA ASN A 95 0.67 22.42 6.10
C ASN A 95 0.84 22.08 7.58
N TYR A 96 1.97 22.49 8.14
CA TYR A 96 2.34 22.28 9.55
C TYR A 96 2.60 23.61 10.26
N SER A 97 1.74 24.61 10.03
CA SER A 97 1.90 25.97 10.55
C SER A 97 1.95 26.04 12.08
N GLU A 98 1.32 25.09 12.77
CA GLU A 98 1.35 24.99 14.24
C GLU A 98 2.54 24.16 14.79
N GLY A 99 3.43 23.73 13.89
CA GLY A 99 4.60 22.92 14.22
C GLY A 99 4.46 21.46 13.79
N LEU A 100 5.60 20.76 13.76
CA LEU A 100 5.67 19.34 13.44
C LEU A 100 5.48 18.52 14.71
N SER A 101 4.31 17.88 14.84
CA SER A 101 4.01 16.89 15.88
C SER A 101 3.41 15.62 15.26
N PRO A 102 3.44 14.46 15.95
CA PRO A 102 2.77 13.25 15.51
C PRO A 102 1.28 13.47 15.20
N GLU A 103 0.60 14.28 16.02
CA GLU A 103 -0.81 14.63 15.87
C GLU A 103 -1.04 15.48 14.61
N ALA A 104 -0.16 16.46 14.35
CA ALA A 104 -0.23 17.26 13.13
C ALA A 104 -0.01 16.41 11.87
N ILE A 105 0.93 15.45 11.91
CA ILE A 105 1.16 14.50 10.82
C ILE A 105 -0.04 13.59 10.59
N ALA A 106 -0.66 13.09 11.66
CA ALA A 106 -1.86 12.27 11.59
C ALA A 106 -3.03 13.06 10.98
N SER A 107 -3.26 14.29 11.45
CA SER A 107 -4.33 15.16 10.96
C SER A 107 -4.17 15.50 9.47
N GLU A 108 -2.95 15.83 9.02
CA GLU A 108 -2.70 16.06 7.58
C GLU A 108 -2.87 14.79 6.74
N THR A 109 -2.47 13.64 7.29
CA THR A 109 -2.68 12.35 6.61
C THR A 109 -4.18 12.05 6.47
N GLU A 110 -4.97 12.23 7.53
CA GLU A 110 -6.42 12.08 7.51
C GLU A 110 -7.07 13.03 6.50
N ARG A 111 -6.66 14.31 6.48
CA ARG A 111 -7.13 15.30 5.49
C ARG A 111 -6.87 14.86 4.05
N ILE A 112 -5.67 14.35 3.77
CA ILE A 112 -5.33 13.81 2.44
C ILE A 112 -6.24 12.63 2.09
N ILE A 113 -6.37 11.67 3.01
CA ILE A 113 -7.19 10.48 2.79
C ILE A 113 -8.66 10.85 2.58
N ASP A 114 -9.21 11.78 3.35
CA ASP A 114 -10.58 12.26 3.19
C ASP A 114 -10.82 12.97 1.86
N THR A 115 -9.84 13.75 1.40
CA THR A 115 -9.89 14.45 0.11
C THR A 115 -9.87 13.47 -1.07
N VAL A 116 -9.08 12.40 -0.95
CA VAL A 116 -8.89 11.42 -2.03
C VAL A 116 -9.97 10.34 -2.01
N LEU A 117 -10.49 9.99 -0.84
CA LEU A 117 -11.44 8.90 -0.63
C LEU A 117 -12.74 9.39 0.04
N PRO A 118 -13.53 10.25 -0.64
CA PRO A 118 -14.91 10.49 -0.23
C PRO A 118 -15.73 9.19 -0.31
N PRO A 119 -16.92 9.12 0.32
CA PRO A 119 -17.73 7.89 0.35
C PRO A 119 -17.95 7.24 -1.01
N GLN A 120 -18.22 8.04 -2.05
CA GLN A 120 -18.37 7.52 -3.42
C GLN A 120 -17.09 6.86 -3.96
N ALA A 121 -15.92 7.44 -3.71
CA ALA A 121 -14.66 6.85 -4.16
C ALA A 121 -14.38 5.51 -3.45
N ILE A 122 -14.76 5.37 -2.17
CA ILE A 122 -14.65 4.10 -1.45
C ILE A 122 -15.57 3.06 -2.09
N ALA A 123 -16.81 3.44 -2.39
CA ALA A 123 -17.75 2.56 -3.07
C ALA A 123 -17.25 2.13 -4.46
N ASP A 124 -16.65 3.05 -5.24
CA ASP A 124 -16.06 2.75 -6.55
C ASP A 124 -14.94 1.70 -6.43
N VAL A 125 -14.05 1.86 -5.44
CA VAL A 125 -12.92 0.95 -5.24
C VAL A 125 -13.39 -0.43 -4.76
N LEU A 126 -14.34 -0.48 -3.83
CA LEU A 126 -14.89 -1.72 -3.29
C LEU A 126 -15.69 -2.51 -4.34
N ASN A 127 -16.44 -1.82 -5.20
CA ASN A 127 -17.31 -2.44 -6.20
C ASN A 127 -16.68 -2.51 -7.60
N SER A 128 -15.38 -2.21 -7.70
CA SER A 128 -14.69 -2.17 -8.99
C SER A 128 -14.69 -3.55 -9.65
N SER A 129 -15.20 -3.60 -10.89
CA SER A 129 -15.21 -4.83 -11.71
C SER A 129 -13.83 -5.19 -12.26
N LYS A 130 -12.88 -4.25 -12.28
CA LYS A 130 -11.53 -4.43 -12.85
C LYS A 130 -10.46 -4.67 -11.80
N TYR A 131 -10.47 -3.90 -10.71
CA TYR A 131 -9.45 -3.95 -9.67
C TYR A 131 -9.94 -4.70 -8.44
N ILE A 132 -9.07 -5.56 -7.89
CA ILE A 132 -9.24 -6.23 -6.60
C ILE A 132 -8.31 -5.53 -5.62
N PHE A 133 -8.81 -4.53 -4.89
CA PHE A 133 -7.97 -3.73 -4.01
C PHE A 133 -7.61 -4.46 -2.71
N SER A 134 -6.36 -4.32 -2.28
CA SER A 134 -5.84 -4.81 -1.01
C SER A 134 -4.73 -3.89 -0.51
N CYS A 135 -4.59 -3.78 0.80
CA CYS A 135 -3.48 -3.10 1.43
C CYS A 135 -3.00 -3.86 2.67
N ALA A 136 -1.78 -3.57 3.09
CA ALA A 136 -1.21 -4.19 4.27
C ALA A 136 -0.78 -3.16 5.31
N ALA A 137 -0.96 -3.54 6.57
CA ALA A 137 -0.42 -2.85 7.73
C ALA A 137 0.39 -3.84 8.57
N VAL A 138 1.22 -3.30 9.46
CA VAL A 138 1.92 -4.10 10.46
C VAL A 138 1.25 -3.84 11.80
N GLN A 139 0.73 -4.90 12.41
CA GLN A 139 0.23 -4.85 13.78
C GLN A 139 1.37 -5.18 14.73
N CYS A 140 1.75 -4.19 15.53
CA CYS A 140 2.68 -4.37 16.64
C CYS A 140 1.99 -5.07 17.82
N SER A 141 2.76 -5.81 18.61
CA SER A 141 2.31 -6.47 19.85
C SER A 141 3.19 -6.10 21.05
N GLY A 142 2.66 -6.26 22.26
CA GLY A 142 3.40 -5.97 23.50
C GLY A 142 3.76 -4.48 23.66
N PRO A 143 4.94 -4.14 24.21
CA PRO A 143 5.35 -2.76 24.42
C PRO A 143 5.39 -1.89 23.14
N LEU A 144 5.56 -2.52 21.96
CA LEU A 144 5.55 -1.84 20.66
C LEU A 144 4.14 -1.41 20.22
N ALA A 145 3.09 -2.02 20.77
CA ALA A 145 1.70 -1.62 20.52
C ALA A 145 1.25 -0.43 21.40
N SER A 146 2.10 0.01 22.33
CA SER A 146 1.78 1.09 23.25
C SER A 146 1.86 2.45 22.57
N ALA A 147 0.99 3.38 22.98
CA ALA A 147 1.09 4.79 22.63
C ALA A 147 2.18 5.52 23.45
N ALA A 148 2.71 4.90 24.52
CA ALA A 148 3.72 5.51 25.37
C ALA A 148 5.13 5.38 24.75
N PRO A 149 5.85 6.50 24.49
CA PRO A 149 7.17 6.45 23.86
C PRO A 149 8.21 5.63 24.65
N SER A 150 8.12 5.61 25.98
CA SER A 150 9.01 4.82 26.84
C SER A 150 8.82 3.31 26.64
N GLN A 151 7.58 2.85 26.46
CA GLN A 151 7.28 1.44 26.19
C GLN A 151 7.70 1.06 24.76
N GLN A 152 7.49 1.95 23.78
CA GLN A 152 7.98 1.73 22.41
C GLN A 152 9.51 1.62 22.37
N ARG A 153 10.24 2.49 23.07
CA ARG A 153 11.71 2.41 23.19
C ARG A 153 12.17 1.11 23.81
N LEU A 154 11.52 0.66 24.89
CA LEU A 154 11.82 -0.64 25.51
C LEU A 154 11.54 -1.79 24.55
N GLY A 155 10.43 -1.74 23.81
CA GLY A 155 10.07 -2.70 22.77
C GLY A 155 11.12 -2.77 21.65
N MET A 156 11.59 -1.61 21.16
CA MET A 156 12.63 -1.52 20.14
C MET A 156 13.97 -2.08 20.63
N LEU A 157 14.38 -1.73 21.86
CA LEU A 157 15.60 -2.28 22.47
C LEU A 157 15.52 -3.80 22.59
N HIS A 158 14.39 -4.31 23.08
CA HIS A 158 14.15 -5.75 23.19
C HIS A 158 14.20 -6.46 21.83
N ALA A 159 13.57 -5.88 20.81
CA ALA A 159 13.61 -6.40 19.44
C ALA A 159 15.05 -6.42 18.88
N ALA A 160 15.81 -5.33 19.05
CA ALA A 160 17.18 -5.22 18.59
C ALA A 160 18.10 -6.25 19.26
N LEU A 161 18.03 -6.37 20.59
CA LEU A 161 18.80 -7.37 21.34
C LEU A 161 18.48 -8.80 20.88
N ARG A 162 17.20 -9.11 20.61
CA ARG A 162 16.81 -10.44 20.14
C ARG A 162 17.23 -10.74 18.70
N SER A 163 17.34 -9.73 17.84
CA SER A 163 17.84 -9.86 16.46
C SER A 163 19.34 -10.12 16.40
N ILE A 164 20.11 -9.53 17.32
CA ILE A 164 21.58 -9.67 17.39
C ILE A 164 22.00 -11.06 17.88
N LEU A 165 21.23 -11.67 18.79
CA LEU A 165 21.55 -12.99 19.33
C LEU A 165 21.74 -14.02 18.18
N PRO A 166 22.83 -14.83 18.20
CA PRO A 166 23.06 -15.88 17.23
C PRO A 166 22.01 -16.97 17.42
N ARG A 167 20.94 -16.90 16.63
CA ARG A 167 19.87 -17.88 16.58
C ARG A 167 19.71 -18.35 15.14
N GLY A 168 19.38 -19.62 14.95
CA GLY A 168 19.08 -20.18 13.62
C GLY A 168 17.99 -19.36 12.90
N ARG A 169 18.01 -19.35 11.56
CA ARG A 169 17.09 -18.53 10.73
C ARG A 169 15.60 -18.65 11.14
N GLY A 170 15.15 -19.85 11.52
CA GLY A 170 13.77 -20.09 11.97
C GLY A 170 13.41 -19.42 13.31
N ALA A 171 14.35 -19.36 14.26
CA ALA A 171 14.12 -18.74 15.56
C ALA A 171 14.16 -17.20 15.50
N ARG A 172 14.90 -16.61 14.55
CA ARG A 172 14.83 -15.16 14.27
C ARG A 172 13.49 -14.76 13.64
N ALA A 173 12.97 -15.60 12.74
CA ALA A 173 11.65 -15.39 12.13
C ALA A 173 10.53 -15.44 13.18
N GLY A 174 10.56 -16.40 14.12
CA GLY A 174 9.56 -16.50 15.19
C GLY A 174 9.50 -15.27 16.11
N VAL A 175 10.65 -14.73 16.53
CA VAL A 175 10.70 -13.53 17.38
C VAL A 175 10.10 -12.30 16.68
N MET A 176 10.35 -12.15 15.38
CA MET A 176 9.77 -11.05 14.59
C MET A 176 8.26 -11.25 14.40
N GLN A 177 7.79 -12.49 14.23
CA GLN A 177 6.35 -12.80 14.10
C GLN A 177 5.56 -12.58 15.40
N ASP A 178 6.19 -12.78 16.57
CA ASP A 178 5.57 -12.50 17.87
C ASP A 178 5.39 -11.00 18.12
N ALA A 179 6.31 -10.17 17.61
CA ALA A 179 6.30 -8.71 17.80
C ALA A 179 5.53 -7.96 16.71
N TYR A 180 5.52 -8.48 15.48
CA TYR A 180 4.95 -7.86 14.30
C TYR A 180 4.13 -8.88 13.49
N LYS A 181 2.84 -8.61 13.32
CA LYS A 181 1.95 -9.41 12.49
C LYS A 181 1.60 -8.61 11.24
N ARG A 182 1.76 -9.23 10.06
CA ARG A 182 1.23 -8.64 8.83
C ARG A 182 -0.29 -8.79 8.84
N VAL A 183 -0.99 -7.68 8.78
CA VAL A 183 -2.43 -7.63 8.58
C VAL A 183 -2.67 -7.19 7.14
N ILE A 184 -3.52 -7.91 6.44
CA ILE A 184 -3.88 -7.61 5.06
C ILE A 184 -5.37 -7.31 5.03
N PHE A 185 -5.69 -6.06 4.71
CA PHE A 185 -7.06 -5.64 4.45
C PHE A 185 -7.32 -5.81 2.96
N ALA A 186 -8.23 -6.70 2.61
CA ALA A 186 -8.41 -7.17 1.24
C ALA A 186 -9.87 -7.20 0.83
N HIS A 187 -10.13 -6.96 -0.45
CA HIS A 187 -11.38 -7.35 -1.09
C HIS A 187 -11.59 -8.87 -0.92
N PRO A 188 -12.82 -9.36 -0.67
CA PRO A 188 -13.08 -10.80 -0.44
C PRO A 188 -12.47 -11.73 -1.51
N ASP A 189 -12.53 -11.33 -2.77
CA ASP A 189 -11.97 -12.07 -3.90
C ASP A 189 -10.43 -12.16 -3.93
N ALA A 190 -9.71 -11.41 -3.09
CA ALA A 190 -8.25 -11.43 -3.07
C ALA A 190 -7.68 -12.65 -2.33
N ALA A 191 -8.50 -13.39 -1.56
CA ALA A 191 -8.02 -14.52 -0.76
C ALA A 191 -7.32 -15.60 -1.60
N THR A 192 -7.78 -15.83 -2.83
CA THR A 192 -7.19 -16.81 -3.77
C THR A 192 -5.88 -16.33 -4.39
N TRP A 193 -5.57 -15.03 -4.28
CA TRP A 193 -4.35 -14.43 -4.80
C TRP A 193 -3.21 -14.41 -3.79
N LEU A 194 -3.51 -14.65 -2.52
CA LEU A 194 -2.57 -14.51 -1.42
C LEU A 194 -2.17 -15.90 -0.91
N HIS A 195 -0.89 -16.06 -0.61
CA HIS A 195 -0.42 -17.27 0.05
C HIS A 195 -1.11 -17.43 1.42
N PRO A 196 -1.49 -18.65 1.86
CA PRO A 196 -2.20 -18.85 3.14
C PRO A 196 -1.47 -18.29 4.37
N THR A 197 -0.15 -18.14 4.29
CA THR A 197 0.70 -17.57 5.36
C THR A 197 1.14 -16.14 5.09
N ALA A 198 0.54 -15.45 4.10
CA ALA A 198 0.93 -14.10 3.73
C ALA A 198 0.69 -13.09 4.85
N GLY A 199 -0.34 -13.28 5.66
CA GLY A 199 -0.72 -12.42 6.79
C GLY A 199 -2.14 -12.73 7.27
N GLN A 200 -2.57 -12.06 8.34
CA GLN A 200 -3.94 -12.14 8.82
C GLN A 200 -4.86 -11.34 7.89
N LEU A 201 -5.83 -12.00 7.29
CA LEU A 201 -6.77 -11.39 6.34
C LEU A 201 -7.95 -10.74 7.07
N HIS A 202 -8.28 -9.52 6.68
CA HIS A 202 -9.48 -8.80 7.08
C HIS A 202 -10.20 -8.28 5.84
N ASN A 203 -11.51 -8.45 5.79
CA ASN A 203 -12.29 -7.97 4.66
C ASN A 203 -12.40 -6.45 4.68
N LEU A 204 -12.18 -5.84 3.52
CA LEU A 204 -12.52 -4.44 3.29
C LEU A 204 -14.03 -4.29 3.09
N CYS A 205 -14.59 -3.29 3.76
CA CYS A 205 -15.94 -2.76 3.56
C CYS A 205 -15.89 -1.25 3.80
N GLU A 206 -17.01 -0.55 3.59
CA GLU A 206 -17.06 0.92 3.71
C GLU A 206 -16.57 1.41 5.08
N GLN A 207 -16.89 0.68 6.16
CA GLN A 207 -16.50 1.03 7.53
C GLN A 207 -15.02 0.77 7.81
N THR A 208 -14.40 -0.23 7.17
CA THR A 208 -13.01 -0.63 7.43
C THR A 208 -12.03 -0.02 6.44
N PHE A 209 -12.49 0.55 5.32
CA PHE A 209 -11.64 1.03 4.24
C PHE A 209 -10.69 2.16 4.67
N LYS A 210 -11.22 3.27 5.21
CA LYS A 210 -10.38 4.39 5.65
C LYS A 210 -9.44 3.99 6.79
N PRO A 211 -9.89 3.30 7.87
CA PRO A 211 -8.98 2.82 8.91
C PRO A 211 -7.86 1.93 8.37
N ALA A 212 -8.16 1.04 7.41
CA ALA A 212 -7.16 0.17 6.79
C ALA A 212 -6.12 0.97 6.00
N ILE A 213 -6.57 1.95 5.21
CA ILE A 213 -5.68 2.85 4.46
C ILE A 213 -4.77 3.62 5.42
N LEU A 214 -5.34 4.26 6.46
CA LEU A 214 -4.56 5.01 7.46
C LEU A 214 -3.55 4.10 8.17
N ALA A 215 -3.97 2.92 8.61
CA ALA A 215 -3.08 1.93 9.24
C ALA A 215 -1.96 1.43 8.31
N SER A 216 -2.19 1.39 7.00
CA SER A 216 -1.12 1.04 6.04
C SER A 216 0.00 2.08 5.99
N GLY A 217 -0.30 3.33 6.37
CA GLY A 217 0.62 4.47 6.36
C GLY A 217 1.15 4.89 7.73
N SER A 218 0.66 4.30 8.83
CA SER A 218 1.13 4.61 10.18
C SER A 218 2.56 4.11 10.41
N LEU A 219 3.35 4.94 11.09
CA LEU A 219 4.71 4.64 11.55
C LEU A 219 4.69 4.03 12.96
#